data_AF-A0A0P4WFQ6-F1
#
_entry.id   AF-A0A0P4WFQ6-F1
#
_cell.length_a   1.000
_cell.length_b   1.000
_cell.length_c   1.000
_cell.angle_alpha   90.00
_cell.angle_beta   90.00
_cell.angle_gamma   90.00
#
_symmetry.space_group_name_H-M   'P 1'
#
loop_
_entity.id
_entity.type
_entity.pdbx_description
1 polymer ?
#
loop_
_entity_poly.entity_id
_entity_poly.type
_entity_poly.pdbx_seq_one_letter_code
_entity_poly.pdbx_strand_id
1 'polypeptide(L)'
;MVLLHVKRGEESLFLLEAGVSTGVGEVLERVVQLHNATLKVLRLCAGIEQLAEYGPSLPPEMQGLADEQIEELNLKDDWAEKSVASGGEVENRDPTGQRRGRQPTEKIRKVLLDAVREAKGLVSKELAKAGTPMTLRHPQDALALLGGAVTMAYPAGLPPHDPVREERESRERLEGTQAGKMVLESAMTQLWFAGKELQCDKKLRDYLGNNDKTKVIVKVQRRGGGAPAREPQLTPDQQKALMVQQFKRREELQKLEEAEDDSYLDSSWADSRQLHRSFQGLCNITWKPH
;
A
#
# COMPACT_ATOMS: atom_id res chain seq x y z
N MET A 1 -21.74 -14.59 1.26
CA MET A 1 -20.48 -14.37 1.98
C MET A 1 -20.23 -12.89 2.11
N VAL A 2 -19.93 -12.44 3.33
CA VAL A 2 -19.56 -11.06 3.63
C VAL A 2 -18.15 -10.77 3.13
N LEU A 3 -17.98 -9.61 2.50
CA LEU A 3 -16.67 -9.10 2.11
C LEU A 3 -16.17 -8.12 3.18
N LEU A 4 -15.13 -8.52 3.90
CA LEU A 4 -14.46 -7.71 4.90
C LEU A 4 -13.32 -6.93 4.24
N HIS A 5 -13.46 -5.62 4.11
CA HIS A 5 -12.38 -4.72 3.71
C HIS A 5 -11.51 -4.40 4.93
N VAL A 6 -10.38 -5.09 5.02
CA VAL A 6 -9.45 -4.98 6.14
C VAL A 6 -8.56 -3.75 5.94
N LYS A 7 -8.55 -2.86 6.93
CA LYS A 7 -7.73 -1.65 6.96
C LYS A 7 -6.93 -1.54 8.25
N ARG A 8 -5.79 -0.83 8.20
CA ARG A 8 -5.02 -0.40 9.38
C ARG A 8 -4.87 1.12 9.32
N GLY A 9 -5.50 1.83 10.25
CA GLY A 9 -5.64 3.28 10.15
C GLY A 9 -6.49 3.67 8.92
N GLU A 10 -5.87 4.35 7.97
CA GLU A 10 -6.44 4.70 6.66
C GLU A 10 -5.99 3.76 5.53
N GLU A 11 -4.93 2.98 5.76
CA GLU A 11 -4.37 2.10 4.75
C GLU A 11 -5.25 0.88 4.49
N SER A 12 -5.57 0.67 3.22
CA SER A 12 -6.22 -0.55 2.73
C SER A 12 -5.21 -1.69 2.66
N LEU A 13 -5.48 -2.78 3.37
CA LEU A 13 -4.65 -3.98 3.33
C LEU A 13 -5.15 -4.95 2.24
N PHE A 14 -6.30 -5.57 2.45
CA PHE A 14 -6.88 -6.56 1.53
C PHE A 14 -8.39 -6.74 1.78
N LEU A 15 -9.05 -7.47 0.88
CA LEU A 15 -10.41 -7.96 1.07
C LEU A 15 -10.37 -9.41 1.56
N LEU A 16 -11.17 -9.74 2.56
CA LEU A 16 -11.31 -11.10 3.08
C LEU A 16 -12.77 -11.55 2.96
N GLU A 17 -12.98 -12.75 2.46
CA GLU A 17 -14.31 -13.36 2.41
C GLU A 17 -14.56 -14.24 3.66
N ALA A 18 -15.69 -13.99 4.32
CA ALA A 18 -16.13 -14.73 5.50
C ALA A 18 -17.66 -14.91 5.51
N GLY A 19 -18.14 -15.98 6.14
CA GLY A 19 -19.58 -16.19 6.33
C GLY A 19 -20.09 -15.43 7.55
N VAL A 20 -21.35 -15.01 7.54
CA VAL A 20 -21.99 -14.39 8.73
C VAL A 20 -21.93 -15.29 9.98
N SER A 21 -21.92 -16.61 9.79
CA SER A 21 -21.86 -17.60 10.88
C SER A 21 -20.47 -17.81 11.48
N THR A 22 -19.38 -17.36 10.84
CA THR A 22 -18.01 -17.59 11.34
C THR A 22 -17.75 -16.80 12.62
N GLY A 23 -16.95 -17.39 13.52
CA GLY A 23 -16.53 -16.75 14.75
C GLY A 23 -15.61 -15.56 14.47
N VAL A 24 -15.71 -14.50 15.28
CA VAL A 24 -14.80 -13.35 15.17
C VAL A 24 -13.35 -13.77 15.44
N GLY A 25 -13.11 -14.70 16.38
CA GLY A 25 -11.79 -15.25 16.64
C GLY A 25 -11.15 -15.93 15.41
N GLU A 26 -11.91 -16.76 14.70
CA GLU A 26 -11.43 -17.41 13.46
C GLU A 26 -11.11 -16.38 12.37
N VAL A 27 -11.93 -15.33 12.27
CA VAL A 27 -11.71 -14.24 11.32
C VAL A 27 -10.46 -13.43 11.68
N LEU A 28 -10.26 -13.14 12.97
CA LEU A 28 -9.05 -12.48 13.47
C LEU A 28 -7.80 -13.29 13.12
N GLU A 29 -7.79 -14.59 13.41
CA GLU A 29 -6.67 -15.47 13.08
C GLU A 29 -6.37 -15.47 11.58
N ARG A 30 -7.40 -15.58 10.74
CA ARG A 30 -7.25 -15.51 9.27
C ARG A 30 -6.69 -14.16 8.82
N VAL A 31 -7.14 -13.05 9.40
CA VAL A 31 -6.62 -11.69 9.10
C VAL A 31 -5.15 -11.58 9.50
N VAL A 32 -4.78 -12.05 10.69
CA VAL A 32 -3.40 -12.01 11.20
C VAL A 32 -2.48 -12.89 10.36
N GLN A 33 -2.89 -14.13 10.08
CA GLN A 33 -2.13 -15.06 9.24
C GLN A 33 -1.91 -14.49 7.84
N LEU A 34 -2.97 -13.97 7.21
CA LEU A 34 -2.87 -13.41 5.87
C LEU A 34 -1.96 -12.17 5.86
N HIS A 35 -2.14 -11.23 6.80
CA HIS A 35 -1.30 -10.04 6.92
C HIS A 35 0.18 -10.36 7.17
N ASN A 36 0.47 -11.32 8.04
CA ASN A 36 1.85 -11.71 8.32
C ASN A 36 2.48 -12.44 7.12
N ALA A 37 1.70 -13.27 6.42
CA ALA A 37 2.15 -13.94 5.20
C ALA A 37 2.43 -12.94 4.06
N THR A 38 1.59 -11.92 3.89
CA THR A 38 1.83 -10.87 2.90
C THR A 38 3.07 -10.05 3.23
N LEU A 39 3.26 -9.68 4.50
CA LEU A 39 4.50 -9.04 4.95
C LEU A 39 5.74 -9.88 4.65
N LYS A 40 5.66 -11.20 4.88
CA LYS A 40 6.76 -12.14 4.60
C LYS A 40 7.10 -12.18 3.12
N VAL A 41 6.10 -12.25 2.24
CA VAL A 41 6.31 -12.17 0.77
C VAL A 41 6.99 -10.86 0.39
N LEU A 42 6.55 -9.72 0.92
CA LEU A 42 7.13 -8.41 0.59
C LEU A 42 8.59 -8.29 1.05
N ARG A 43 8.94 -8.83 2.23
CA ARG A 43 10.34 -8.88 2.69
C ARG A 43 11.20 -9.77 1.80
N LEU A 44 10.69 -10.95 1.44
CA LEU A 44 11.39 -11.86 0.55
C LEU A 44 11.63 -11.22 -0.83
N CYS A 45 10.64 -10.52 -1.37
CA CYS A 45 10.78 -9.75 -2.61
C CYS A 45 11.91 -8.72 -2.52
N ALA A 46 11.96 -7.92 -1.45
CA ALA A 46 13.03 -6.94 -1.25
C ALA A 46 14.41 -7.60 -1.13
N GLY A 47 14.51 -8.74 -0.44
CA GLY A 47 15.75 -9.51 -0.36
C GLY A 47 16.20 -10.08 -1.70
N ILE A 48 15.25 -10.55 -2.52
CA ILE A 48 15.53 -11.08 -3.87
C ILE A 48 15.94 -9.97 -4.84
N GLU A 49 15.35 -8.77 -4.74
CA GLU A 49 15.78 -7.61 -5.53
C GLU A 49 17.26 -7.29 -5.29
N GLN A 50 17.68 -7.25 -4.03
CA GLN A 50 19.09 -7.07 -3.69
C GLN A 50 19.97 -8.26 -4.11
N LEU A 51 19.49 -9.49 -3.97
CA LEU A 51 20.19 -10.70 -4.44
C LEU A 51 20.41 -10.67 -5.95
N ALA A 52 19.45 -10.13 -6.70
CA ALA A 52 19.50 -9.99 -8.15
C ALA A 52 20.48 -8.89 -8.60
N GLU A 53 20.75 -7.89 -7.76
CA GLU A 53 21.65 -6.77 -8.07
C GLU A 53 23.07 -6.93 -7.55
N TYR A 54 23.25 -7.54 -6.38
CA TYR A 54 24.54 -7.59 -5.67
C TYR A 54 24.98 -9.00 -5.26
N GLY A 55 24.13 -10.01 -5.48
CA GLY A 55 24.44 -11.38 -5.12
C GLY A 55 24.20 -11.74 -3.65
N PRO A 56 24.69 -12.92 -3.22
CA PRO A 56 24.51 -13.42 -1.86
C PRO A 56 25.13 -12.50 -0.79
N SER A 57 24.56 -12.52 0.42
CA SER A 57 25.10 -11.78 1.56
C SER A 57 26.47 -12.27 2.01
N LEU A 58 27.34 -11.35 2.40
CA LEU A 58 28.60 -11.67 3.08
C LEU A 58 28.33 -12.21 4.49
N PRO A 59 29.22 -13.03 5.05
CA PRO A 59 29.17 -13.42 6.46
C PRO A 59 29.11 -12.18 7.38
N PRO A 60 28.37 -12.23 8.51
CA PRO A 60 28.23 -11.08 9.41
C PRO A 60 29.55 -10.48 9.89
N GLU A 61 30.61 -11.31 9.99
CA GLU A 61 31.96 -10.91 10.41
C GLU A 61 32.70 -10.06 9.37
N MET A 62 32.30 -10.14 8.09
CA MET A 62 32.92 -9.41 6.97
C MET A 62 32.10 -8.21 6.51
N GLN A 63 30.86 -8.07 6.97
CA GLN A 63 29.98 -6.97 6.54
C GLN A 63 30.52 -5.63 7.04
N GLY A 64 30.71 -4.68 6.12
CA GLY A 64 31.19 -3.33 6.43
C GLY A 64 32.69 -3.20 6.70
N LEU A 65 33.47 -4.27 6.53
CA LEU A 65 34.93 -4.20 6.51
C LEU A 65 35.44 -3.84 5.11
N ALA A 66 36.58 -3.15 5.04
CA ALA A 66 37.28 -2.94 3.78
C ALA A 66 38.00 -4.23 3.34
N ASP A 67 38.22 -4.39 2.03
CA ASP A 67 38.91 -5.55 1.47
C ASP A 67 40.29 -5.80 2.15
N GLU A 68 41.02 -4.72 2.44
CA GLU A 68 42.31 -4.75 3.15
C GLU A 68 42.20 -5.35 4.58
N GLN A 69 41.14 -5.00 5.31
CA GLN A 69 40.90 -5.49 6.67
C GLN A 69 40.51 -6.97 6.68
N ILE A 70 39.78 -7.42 5.67
CA ILE A 70 39.40 -8.83 5.50
C ILE A 70 40.66 -9.69 5.27
N GLU A 71 41.59 -9.19 4.45
CA GLU A 71 42.88 -9.84 4.21
C GLU A 71 43.76 -9.86 5.47
N GLU A 72 43.86 -8.75 6.21
CA GLU A 72 44.61 -8.66 7.47
C GLU A 72 44.08 -9.64 8.54
N LEU A 73 42.76 -9.74 8.65
CA LEU A 73 42.09 -10.63 9.61
C LEU A 73 42.00 -12.08 9.13
N ASN A 74 42.47 -12.39 7.91
CA ASN A 74 42.41 -13.71 7.27
C ASN A 74 41.00 -14.33 7.29
N LEU A 75 39.96 -13.49 7.17
CA LEU A 75 38.58 -13.95 7.13
C LEU A 75 38.30 -14.60 5.77
N LYS A 76 37.70 -15.81 5.75
CA LYS A 76 37.35 -16.53 4.51
C LYS A 76 35.87 -16.85 4.45
N ASP A 77 35.28 -16.64 3.27
CA ASP A 77 33.87 -16.99 3.03
C ASP A 77 33.77 -18.42 2.49
N ASP A 78 33.42 -19.35 3.36
CA ASP A 78 33.21 -20.78 3.04
C ASP A 78 32.10 -21.04 2.01
N TRP A 79 31.22 -20.05 1.81
CA TRP A 79 30.13 -20.10 0.85
C TRP A 79 30.45 -19.36 -0.45
N ALA A 80 31.63 -18.75 -0.59
CA ALA A 80 32.08 -18.08 -1.82
C ALA A 80 31.98 -18.98 -3.05
N GLU A 81 32.48 -20.22 -2.92
CA GLU A 81 32.53 -21.20 -4.00
C GLU A 81 31.24 -22.00 -4.17
N LYS A 82 30.40 -22.07 -3.11
CA LYS A 82 29.18 -22.87 -3.11
C LYS A 82 27.97 -22.11 -3.65
N SER A 83 27.83 -20.83 -3.31
CA SER A 83 26.68 -20.03 -3.73
C SER A 83 26.98 -19.24 -5.00
N VAL A 84 27.39 -19.95 -6.05
CA VAL A 84 27.62 -19.36 -7.37
C VAL A 84 26.31 -19.37 -8.16
N ALA A 85 25.98 -18.23 -8.77
CA ALA A 85 24.81 -18.15 -9.62
C ALA A 85 24.91 -19.11 -10.82
N SER A 86 23.81 -19.77 -11.16
CA SER A 86 23.73 -20.61 -12.36
C SER A 86 24.13 -19.80 -13.60
N GLY A 87 24.97 -20.34 -14.48
CA GLY A 87 25.40 -19.61 -15.68
C GLY A 87 26.39 -18.45 -15.47
N GLY A 88 26.89 -18.24 -14.25
CA GLY A 88 28.00 -17.32 -13.97
C GLY A 88 27.59 -15.97 -13.37
N GLU A 89 28.61 -15.24 -12.89
CA GLU A 89 28.49 -14.00 -12.12
C GLU A 89 29.18 -12.83 -12.80
N VAL A 90 28.64 -11.64 -12.59
CA VAL A 90 29.23 -10.37 -13.03
C VAL A 90 29.55 -9.54 -11.78
N GLU A 91 30.69 -8.86 -11.75
CA GLU A 91 31.04 -7.99 -10.63
C GLU A 91 30.15 -6.74 -10.64
N ASN A 92 29.46 -6.50 -9.53
CA ASN A 92 28.70 -5.29 -9.26
C ASN A 92 28.75 -5.01 -7.76
N ARG A 93 29.64 -4.10 -7.35
CA ARG A 93 29.89 -3.83 -5.93
C ARG A 93 28.66 -3.27 -5.23
N ASP A 94 28.40 -3.79 -4.03
CA ASP A 94 27.32 -3.31 -3.17
C ASP A 94 27.73 -1.99 -2.50
N PRO A 95 26.98 -0.89 -2.69
CA PRO A 95 27.23 0.38 -2.01
C PRO A 95 27.19 0.28 -0.48
N THR A 96 26.48 -0.72 0.05
CA THR A 96 26.31 -0.89 1.50
C THR A 96 27.33 -1.84 2.13
N GLY A 97 28.13 -2.56 1.32
CA GLY A 97 29.13 -3.51 1.80
C GLY A 97 28.55 -4.71 2.58
N GLN A 98 27.26 -5.03 2.37
CA GLN A 98 26.60 -6.14 3.04
C GLN A 98 26.61 -7.43 2.19
N ARG A 99 26.65 -7.28 0.87
CA ARG A 99 26.64 -8.38 -0.10
C ARG A 99 27.98 -8.49 -0.81
N ARG A 100 28.22 -9.66 -1.40
CA ARG A 100 29.48 -9.98 -2.10
C ARG A 100 29.78 -9.09 -3.30
N GLY A 101 28.77 -8.42 -3.85
CA GLY A 101 28.90 -7.63 -5.05
C GLY A 101 29.12 -8.47 -6.32
N ARG A 102 28.55 -9.68 -6.35
CA ARG A 102 28.60 -10.60 -7.50
C ARG A 102 27.20 -10.92 -7.96
N GLN A 103 26.75 -10.22 -8.98
CA GLN A 103 25.38 -10.34 -9.47
C GLN A 103 25.23 -11.53 -10.42
N PRO A 104 24.04 -12.15 -10.48
CA PRO A 104 23.74 -13.18 -11.46
C PRO A 104 23.73 -12.62 -12.89
N THR A 105 23.96 -13.49 -13.87
CA THR A 105 23.84 -13.16 -15.30
C THR A 105 22.49 -12.51 -15.64
N GLU A 106 22.44 -11.60 -16.63
CA GLU A 106 21.25 -10.84 -17.01
C GLU A 106 19.98 -11.68 -17.20
N LYS A 107 20.12 -12.89 -17.77
CA LYS A 107 18.99 -13.81 -17.99
C LYS A 107 18.34 -14.22 -16.66
N ILE A 108 19.14 -14.61 -15.68
CA ILE A 108 18.65 -15.05 -14.37
C ILE A 108 18.18 -13.86 -13.55
N ARG A 109 18.88 -12.72 -13.64
CA ARG A 109 18.44 -11.47 -13.04
C ARG A 109 17.03 -11.11 -13.50
N LYS A 110 16.75 -11.20 -14.81
CA LYS A 110 15.40 -10.98 -15.37
C LYS A 110 14.38 -11.94 -14.76
N VAL A 111 14.69 -13.23 -14.67
CA VAL A 111 13.76 -14.20 -14.05
C VAL A 111 13.48 -13.88 -12.58
N LEU A 112 14.48 -13.50 -11.80
CA LEU A 112 14.28 -13.09 -10.41
C LEU A 112 13.40 -11.84 -10.31
N LEU A 113 13.64 -10.82 -11.13
CA LEU A 113 12.86 -9.58 -11.13
C LEU A 113 11.43 -9.78 -11.64
N ASP A 114 11.23 -10.60 -12.67
CA ASP A 114 9.90 -10.96 -13.17
C ASP A 114 9.12 -11.74 -12.10
N ALA A 115 9.77 -12.68 -11.42
CA ALA A 115 9.17 -13.42 -10.31
C ALA A 115 8.78 -12.49 -9.15
N VAL A 116 9.61 -11.51 -8.81
CA VAL A 116 9.29 -10.50 -7.80
C VAL A 116 8.09 -9.65 -8.22
N ARG A 117 8.02 -9.21 -9.48
CA ARG A 117 6.88 -8.43 -9.99
C ARG A 117 5.59 -9.22 -9.89
N GLU A 118 5.61 -10.50 -10.28
CA GLU A 118 4.45 -11.40 -10.20
C GLU A 118 4.01 -11.62 -8.74
N ALA A 119 4.95 -11.91 -7.85
CA ALA A 119 4.67 -12.09 -6.42
C ALA A 119 4.09 -10.82 -5.78
N LYS A 120 4.63 -9.63 -6.11
CA LYS A 120 4.08 -8.34 -5.67
C LYS A 120 2.65 -8.12 -6.20
N GLY A 121 2.36 -8.56 -7.43
CA GLY A 121 1.02 -8.52 -8.03
C GLY A 121 -0.01 -9.34 -7.25
N LEU A 122 0.34 -10.59 -6.89
CA LEU A 122 -0.51 -11.52 -6.12
C LEU A 122 -0.89 -11.00 -4.72
N VAL A 123 -0.03 -10.17 -4.13
CA VAL A 123 -0.19 -9.65 -2.76
C VAL A 123 -0.53 -8.15 -2.76
N SER A 124 -0.72 -7.55 -3.93
CA SER A 124 -0.87 -6.10 -4.06
C SER A 124 -2.10 -5.56 -3.32
N LYS A 125 -1.94 -4.36 -2.72
CA LYS A 125 -3.05 -3.59 -2.13
C LYS A 125 -4.10 -3.18 -3.18
N GLU A 126 -3.75 -3.26 -4.47
CA GLU A 126 -4.61 -2.94 -5.61
C GLU A 126 -5.74 -3.96 -5.80
N LEU A 127 -5.53 -5.22 -5.41
CA LEU A 127 -6.58 -6.24 -5.42
C LEU A 127 -7.81 -5.83 -4.60
N ALA A 128 -7.60 -5.11 -3.50
CA ALA A 128 -8.68 -4.57 -2.69
C ALA A 128 -9.51 -3.51 -3.42
N LYS A 129 -8.88 -2.72 -4.31
CA LYS A 129 -9.55 -1.73 -5.16
C LYS A 129 -10.31 -2.41 -6.30
N ALA A 130 -9.73 -3.46 -6.88
CA ALA A 130 -10.35 -4.27 -7.93
C ALA A 130 -11.54 -5.11 -7.44
N GLY A 131 -11.70 -5.28 -6.12
CA GLY A 131 -12.80 -6.04 -5.53
C GLY A 131 -12.50 -7.54 -5.37
N THR A 132 -11.27 -7.98 -5.64
CA THR A 132 -10.86 -9.38 -5.55
C THR A 132 -10.51 -9.74 -4.11
N PRO A 133 -11.18 -10.74 -3.50
CA PRO A 133 -10.84 -11.20 -2.16
C PRO A 133 -9.51 -11.96 -2.17
N MET A 134 -8.70 -11.73 -1.14
CA MET A 134 -7.43 -12.40 -0.93
C MET A 134 -7.63 -13.60 0.01
N THR A 135 -7.03 -14.72 -0.36
CA THR A 135 -7.03 -15.97 0.41
C THR A 135 -5.61 -16.39 0.72
N LEU A 136 -5.41 -17.30 1.68
CA LEU A 136 -4.09 -17.82 2.06
C LEU A 136 -3.32 -18.47 0.91
N ARG A 137 -4.00 -18.87 -0.18
CA ARG A 137 -3.36 -19.40 -1.38
C ARG A 137 -2.49 -18.36 -2.07
N HIS A 138 -2.92 -17.10 -2.14
CA HIS A 138 -2.19 -16.04 -2.83
C HIS A 138 -0.76 -15.85 -2.30
N PRO A 139 -0.53 -15.64 -0.98
CA PRO A 139 0.83 -15.54 -0.47
C PRO A 139 1.58 -16.88 -0.51
N GLN A 140 0.91 -18.03 -0.40
CA GLN A 140 1.57 -19.34 -0.54
C GLN A 140 2.11 -19.56 -1.95
N ASP A 141 1.31 -19.24 -2.97
CA ASP A 141 1.69 -19.31 -4.37
C ASP A 141 2.83 -18.32 -4.67
N ALA A 142 2.77 -17.11 -4.10
CA ALA A 142 3.86 -16.14 -4.20
C ALA A 142 5.16 -16.65 -3.56
N LEU A 143 5.11 -17.26 -2.37
CA LEU A 143 6.28 -17.86 -1.73
C LEU A 143 6.85 -19.04 -2.54
N ALA A 144 6.00 -19.88 -3.12
CA ALA A 144 6.42 -21.00 -3.96
C ALA A 144 7.11 -20.51 -5.24
N LEU A 145 6.56 -19.48 -5.88
CA LEU A 145 7.11 -18.85 -7.08
C LEU A 145 8.48 -18.22 -6.81
N LEU A 146 8.61 -17.44 -5.74
CA LEU A 146 9.88 -16.85 -5.32
C LEU A 146 10.90 -17.93 -4.93
N GLY A 147 10.44 -18.97 -4.24
CA GLY A 147 11.28 -20.11 -3.87
C GLY A 147 11.85 -20.86 -5.07
N GLY A 148 11.01 -21.11 -6.10
CA GLY A 148 11.43 -21.72 -7.35
C GLY A 148 12.43 -20.86 -8.12
N ALA A 149 12.20 -19.55 -8.20
CA ALA A 149 13.11 -18.62 -8.86
C ALA A 149 14.50 -18.59 -8.17
N VAL A 150 14.54 -18.57 -6.84
CA VAL A 150 15.79 -18.63 -6.07
C VAL A 150 16.51 -19.97 -6.26
N THR A 151 15.79 -21.09 -6.25
CA THR A 151 16.39 -22.41 -6.48
C THR A 151 16.95 -22.56 -7.90
N MET A 152 16.34 -21.92 -8.89
CA MET A 152 16.86 -21.87 -10.26
C MET A 152 18.12 -21.00 -10.36
N ALA A 153 18.15 -19.86 -9.67
CA ALA A 153 19.30 -18.97 -9.65
C ALA A 153 20.50 -19.57 -8.88
N TYR A 154 20.24 -20.21 -7.74
CA TYR A 154 21.24 -20.77 -6.84
C TYR A 154 20.89 -22.22 -6.46
N PRO A 155 21.18 -23.20 -7.33
CA PRO A 155 20.81 -24.61 -7.10
C PRO A 155 21.54 -25.25 -5.92
N ALA A 156 22.77 -24.80 -5.64
CA ALA A 156 23.55 -25.24 -4.47
C ALA A 156 23.08 -24.59 -3.15
N GLY A 157 22.13 -23.66 -3.22
CA GLY A 157 21.57 -22.93 -2.09
C GLY A 157 22.28 -21.61 -1.78
N LEU A 158 21.65 -20.85 -0.88
CA LEU A 158 22.17 -19.58 -0.36
C LEU A 158 22.83 -19.77 1.01
N PRO A 159 23.74 -18.88 1.42
CA PRO A 159 24.34 -18.93 2.75
C PRO A 159 23.29 -18.93 3.87
N PRO A 160 23.53 -19.61 5.02
CA PRO A 160 22.56 -19.71 6.11
C PRO A 160 22.18 -18.35 6.71
N HIS A 161 23.11 -17.39 6.69
CA HIS A 161 22.93 -16.02 7.15
C HIS A 161 22.32 -15.09 6.10
N ASP A 162 22.02 -15.58 4.90
CA ASP A 162 21.40 -14.75 3.87
C ASP A 162 19.93 -14.49 4.20
N PRO A 163 19.46 -13.23 4.17
CA PRO A 163 18.10 -12.88 4.56
C PRO A 163 17.04 -13.58 3.70
N VAL A 164 17.33 -13.88 2.44
CA VAL A 164 16.40 -14.61 1.55
C VAL A 164 16.24 -16.05 2.03
N ARG A 165 17.31 -16.67 2.54
CA ARG A 165 17.27 -18.03 3.08
C ARG A 165 16.62 -18.07 4.46
N GLU A 166 16.98 -17.14 5.34
CA GLU A 166 16.40 -17.05 6.68
C GLU A 166 14.87 -16.88 6.62
N GLU A 167 14.37 -15.99 5.76
CA GLU A 167 12.94 -15.81 5.56
C GLU A 167 12.27 -17.08 5.00
N ARG A 168 12.91 -17.80 4.06
CA ARG A 168 12.36 -19.06 3.54
C ARG A 168 12.27 -20.16 4.60
N GLU A 169 13.28 -20.25 5.47
CA GLU A 169 13.35 -21.25 6.55
C GLU A 169 12.57 -20.83 7.80
N SER A 170 11.92 -19.66 7.80
CA SER A 170 11.22 -19.11 8.96
C SER A 170 12.12 -18.86 10.18
N ARG A 171 13.37 -18.45 9.92
CA ARG A 171 14.40 -18.14 10.92
C ARG A 171 14.70 -16.65 11.02
N GLU A 172 13.88 -15.81 10.39
CA GLU A 172 14.07 -14.37 10.36
C GLU A 172 14.10 -13.74 11.76
N ARG A 173 15.08 -12.85 11.98
CA ARG A 173 15.16 -12.02 13.20
C ARG A 173 14.48 -10.69 12.93
N LEU A 174 13.22 -10.56 13.33
CA LEU A 174 12.43 -9.34 13.12
C LEU A 174 12.53 -8.33 14.28
N GLU A 175 13.20 -8.70 15.37
CA GLU A 175 13.39 -7.83 16.54
C GLU A 175 14.18 -6.55 16.18
N GLY A 176 13.73 -5.40 16.67
CA GLY A 176 14.37 -4.10 16.39
C GLY A 176 14.13 -3.55 14.98
N THR A 177 13.62 -4.35 14.04
CA THR A 177 13.35 -3.90 12.67
C THR A 177 12.01 -3.17 12.54
N GLN A 178 11.86 -2.31 11.52
CA GLN A 178 10.57 -1.70 11.21
C GLN A 178 9.52 -2.76 10.80
N ALA A 179 9.96 -3.85 10.15
CA ALA A 179 9.08 -4.95 9.79
C ALA A 179 8.49 -5.65 11.03
N GLY A 180 9.27 -5.84 12.08
CA GLY A 180 8.80 -6.40 13.35
C GLY A 180 7.66 -5.62 13.98
N LYS A 181 7.64 -4.28 13.85
CA LYS A 181 6.53 -3.43 14.32
C LYS A 181 5.24 -3.59 13.50
N MET A 182 5.35 -4.10 12.28
CA MET A 182 4.21 -4.31 11.39
C MET A 182 3.57 -5.68 11.58
N VAL A 183 4.30 -6.66 12.11
CA VAL A 183 3.81 -8.00 12.43
C VAL A 183 2.68 -7.90 13.44
N LEU A 184 1.62 -8.67 13.19
CA LEU A 184 0.47 -8.74 14.07
C LEU A 184 0.52 -10.04 14.86
N GLU A 185 0.20 -9.97 16.14
CA GLU A 185 0.03 -11.15 16.99
C GLU A 185 -1.46 -11.26 17.34
N SER A 186 -2.03 -12.46 17.23
CA SER A 186 -3.47 -12.69 17.48
C SER A 186 -3.91 -12.20 18.86
N ALA A 187 -3.14 -12.48 19.91
CA ALA A 187 -3.46 -12.07 21.29
C ALA A 187 -3.44 -10.55 21.52
N MET A 188 -2.66 -9.82 20.72
CA MET A 188 -2.46 -8.38 20.83
C MET A 188 -3.22 -7.59 19.74
N THR A 189 -4.04 -8.25 18.93
CA THR A 189 -4.76 -7.65 17.82
C THR A 189 -6.26 -7.64 18.08
N GLN A 190 -6.92 -6.53 17.76
CA GLN A 190 -8.37 -6.36 17.86
C GLN A 190 -8.95 -5.92 16.52
N LEU A 191 -10.15 -6.40 16.21
CA LEU A 191 -10.91 -5.98 15.04
C LEU A 191 -12.01 -5.00 15.45
N TRP A 192 -12.22 -3.97 14.64
CA TRP A 192 -13.21 -2.93 14.88
C TRP A 192 -14.10 -2.76 13.68
N PHE A 193 -15.41 -2.70 13.93
CA PHE A 193 -16.43 -2.43 12.94
C PHE A 193 -17.35 -1.30 13.43
N ALA A 194 -17.55 -0.26 12.60
CA ALA A 194 -18.42 0.87 12.91
C ALA A 194 -18.17 1.53 14.30
N GLY A 195 -16.92 1.55 14.76
CA GLY A 195 -16.54 2.11 16.07
C GLY A 195 -16.84 1.21 17.27
N LYS A 196 -17.22 -0.06 17.04
CA LYS A 196 -17.36 -1.10 18.07
C LYS A 196 -16.29 -2.17 17.89
N GLU A 197 -15.74 -2.64 19.00
CA GLU A 197 -14.83 -3.77 19.02
C GLU A 197 -15.59 -5.07 18.76
N LEU A 198 -15.05 -5.90 17.85
CA LEU A 198 -15.53 -7.25 17.60
C LEU A 198 -14.90 -8.18 18.63
N GLN A 199 -15.72 -8.74 19.52
CA GLN A 199 -15.27 -9.66 20.56
C GLN A 199 -15.05 -11.05 19.98
N CYS A 200 -13.93 -11.68 20.33
CA CYS A 200 -13.51 -12.98 19.77
C CYS A 200 -14.55 -14.09 20.01
N ASP A 201 -15.25 -14.05 21.14
CA ASP A 201 -16.23 -15.08 21.55
C ASP A 201 -17.56 -15.00 20.78
N LYS A 202 -17.78 -13.93 20.00
CA LYS A 202 -19.02 -13.69 19.26
C LYS A 202 -18.90 -14.09 17.80
N LYS A 203 -20.04 -14.19 17.13
CA LYS A 203 -20.12 -14.43 15.68
C LYS A 203 -20.24 -13.12 14.92
N LEU A 204 -19.81 -13.10 13.66
CA LEU A 204 -19.98 -11.93 12.80
C LEU A 204 -21.46 -11.50 12.69
N ARG A 205 -22.40 -12.46 12.71
CA ARG A 205 -23.85 -12.20 12.69
C ARG A 205 -24.35 -11.26 13.78
N ASP A 206 -23.71 -11.26 14.95
CA ASP A 206 -24.16 -10.46 16.08
C ASP A 206 -23.87 -8.96 15.84
N TYR A 207 -22.98 -8.66 14.89
CA TYR A 207 -22.60 -7.30 14.50
C TYR A 207 -23.14 -6.90 13.12
N LEU A 208 -23.19 -7.84 12.16
CA LEU A 208 -23.56 -7.59 10.77
C LEU A 208 -25.02 -7.97 10.46
N GLY A 209 -25.69 -8.68 11.37
CA GLY A 209 -27.00 -9.28 11.15
C GLY A 209 -26.92 -10.53 10.27
N ASN A 210 -28.05 -10.93 9.69
CA ASN A 210 -28.17 -12.17 8.90
C ASN A 210 -27.81 -11.99 7.41
N ASN A 211 -27.35 -10.81 6.99
CA ASN A 211 -27.13 -10.53 5.57
C ASN A 211 -25.70 -10.90 5.13
N ASP A 212 -25.63 -12.00 4.40
CA ASP A 212 -24.40 -12.55 3.84
C ASP A 212 -23.97 -11.88 2.51
N LYS A 213 -24.62 -10.81 2.05
CA LYS A 213 -24.26 -10.09 0.80
C LYS A 213 -23.84 -8.64 1.09
N THR A 214 -23.05 -8.45 2.14
CA THR A 214 -22.60 -7.11 2.58
C THR A 214 -21.09 -6.96 2.41
N LYS A 215 -20.66 -5.75 2.07
CA LYS A 215 -19.25 -5.34 2.13
C LYS A 215 -19.08 -4.39 3.30
N VAL A 216 -18.19 -4.72 4.23
CA VAL A 216 -17.97 -3.93 5.45
C VAL A 216 -16.50 -3.61 5.64
N ILE A 217 -16.22 -2.46 6.23
CA ILE A 217 -14.85 -2.04 6.55
C ILE A 217 -14.53 -2.48 7.97
N VAL A 218 -13.47 -3.28 8.10
CA VAL A 218 -12.97 -3.76 9.39
C VAL A 218 -11.59 -3.17 9.61
N LYS A 219 -11.41 -2.48 10.75
CA LYS A 219 -10.13 -1.89 11.13
C LYS A 219 -9.38 -2.80 12.09
N VAL A 220 -8.10 -2.98 11.83
CA VAL A 220 -7.16 -3.71 12.70
C VAL A 220 -6.44 -2.72 13.60
N GLN A 221 -6.45 -2.98 14.90
CA GLN A 221 -5.80 -2.13 15.91
C GLN A 221 -5.06 -3.01 16.92
N ARG A 222 -3.97 -2.50 17.50
CA ARG A 222 -3.29 -3.15 18.63
C ARG A 222 -4.14 -3.01 19.90
N ARG A 223 -4.19 -4.06 20.71
CA ARG A 223 -4.88 -4.09 22.00
C ARG A 223 -4.37 -2.96 22.90
N GLY A 224 -5.31 -2.20 23.47
CA GLY A 224 -5.02 -1.00 24.27
C GLY A 224 -4.89 0.30 23.48
N GLY A 225 -4.95 0.26 22.15
CA GLY A 225 -4.84 1.42 21.27
C GLY A 225 -6.13 2.23 21.06
N GLY A 226 -7.18 2.00 21.86
CA GLY A 226 -8.46 2.68 21.77
C GLY A 226 -9.27 2.40 20.49
N ALA A 227 -10.42 3.06 20.36
CA ALA A 227 -11.23 2.96 19.15
C ALA A 227 -10.52 3.63 17.96
N PRO A 228 -10.42 2.96 16.80
CA PRO A 228 -9.77 3.54 15.63
C PRO A 228 -10.56 4.72 15.09
N ALA A 229 -9.85 5.67 14.47
CA ALA A 229 -10.46 6.84 13.84
C ALA A 229 -11.50 6.41 12.80
N ARG A 230 -12.63 7.14 12.74
CA ARG A 230 -13.66 6.90 11.74
C ARG A 230 -13.13 7.21 10.34
N GLU A 231 -13.65 6.51 9.35
CA GLU A 231 -13.34 6.82 7.95
C GLU A 231 -13.81 8.23 7.60
N PRO A 232 -12.99 9.03 6.88
CA PRO A 232 -13.44 10.30 6.34
C PRO A 232 -14.60 10.04 5.36
N GLN A 233 -15.68 10.80 5.49
CA GLN A 233 -16.87 10.64 4.66
C GLN A 233 -16.63 11.08 3.20
N LEU A 234 -15.65 11.95 2.98
CA LEU A 234 -15.30 12.54 1.70
C LEU A 234 -13.88 12.16 1.33
N THR A 235 -13.66 11.77 0.08
CA THR A 235 -12.31 11.59 -0.47
C THR A 235 -11.59 12.95 -0.54
N PRO A 236 -10.25 12.99 -0.51
CA PRO A 236 -9.51 14.26 -0.59
C PRO A 236 -9.87 15.06 -1.85
N ASP A 237 -10.14 14.39 -2.97
CA ASP A 237 -10.54 15.05 -4.22
C ASP A 237 -11.94 15.63 -4.14
N GLN A 238 -12.87 14.93 -3.49
CA GLN A 238 -14.21 15.47 -3.20
C GLN A 238 -14.14 16.65 -2.23
N GLN A 239 -13.27 16.59 -1.22
CA GLN A 239 -13.05 17.71 -0.30
C GLN A 239 -12.53 18.94 -1.05
N LYS A 240 -11.54 18.77 -1.95
CA LYS A 240 -11.04 19.85 -2.81
C LYS A 240 -12.13 20.43 -3.71
N ALA A 241 -12.90 19.57 -4.38
CA ALA A 241 -14.00 20.02 -5.24
C ALA A 241 -15.06 20.81 -4.45
N LEU A 242 -15.37 20.36 -3.24
CA LEU A 242 -16.30 21.02 -2.34
C LEU A 242 -15.75 22.36 -1.83
N MET A 243 -14.46 22.44 -1.50
CA MET A 243 -13.78 23.70 -1.15
C MET A 243 -13.83 24.70 -2.32
N VAL A 244 -13.56 24.24 -3.55
CA VAL A 244 -13.66 25.08 -4.76
C VAL A 244 -15.08 25.58 -4.98
N GLN A 245 -16.08 24.70 -4.83
CA GLN A 245 -17.48 25.08 -4.96
C GLN A 245 -17.91 26.07 -3.87
N GLN A 246 -17.47 25.88 -2.62
CA GLN A 246 -17.72 26.80 -1.52
C GLN A 246 -17.07 28.16 -1.76
N PHE A 247 -15.86 28.19 -2.30
CA PHE A 247 -15.17 29.42 -2.65
C PHE A 247 -15.92 30.20 -3.74
N LYS A 248 -16.28 29.54 -4.85
CA LYS A 248 -17.08 30.16 -5.92
C LYS A 248 -18.41 30.70 -5.40
N ARG A 249 -19.11 29.92 -4.57
CA ARG A 249 -20.38 30.34 -3.96
C ARG A 249 -20.20 31.57 -3.06
N ARG A 250 -19.08 31.65 -2.32
CA ARG A 250 -18.77 32.84 -1.50
C ARG A 250 -18.51 34.06 -2.38
N GLU A 251 -17.75 33.91 -3.45
CA GLU A 251 -17.53 35.01 -4.41
C GLU A 251 -18.84 35.45 -5.07
N GLU A 252 -19.71 34.52 -5.47
CA GLU A 252 -21.03 34.83 -6.03
C GLU A 252 -21.92 35.57 -5.03
N LEU A 253 -21.95 35.11 -3.77
CA LEU A 253 -22.71 35.78 -2.70
C LEU A 253 -22.15 37.18 -2.41
N GLN A 254 -20.82 37.34 -2.36
CA GLN A 254 -20.19 38.64 -2.19
C GLN A 254 -20.53 39.58 -3.35
N LYS A 255 -20.50 39.10 -4.60
CA LYS A 255 -20.92 39.90 -5.76
C LYS A 255 -22.39 40.28 -5.72
N LEU A 256 -23.27 39.41 -5.20
CA LEU A 256 -24.68 39.72 -5.01
C LEU A 256 -24.90 40.75 -3.88
N GLU A 257 -24.09 40.72 -2.82
CA GLU A 257 -24.13 41.71 -1.74
C GLU A 257 -23.58 43.07 -2.20
N GLU A 258 -22.51 43.09 -2.99
CA GLU A 258 -21.90 44.29 -3.57
C GLU A 258 -22.71 44.86 -4.74
N ALA A 259 -23.56 44.05 -5.37
CA ALA A 259 -24.53 44.53 -6.35
C ALA A 259 -25.61 45.36 -5.65
N GLU A 260 -25.32 46.65 -5.45
CA GLU A 260 -26.33 47.63 -5.04
C GLU A 260 -27.51 47.57 -6.03
N ASP A 261 -28.74 47.61 -5.49
CA ASP A 261 -30.04 47.43 -6.17
C ASP A 261 -30.27 48.43 -7.34
N ASP A 262 -29.37 49.42 -7.47
CA ASP A 262 -29.36 50.45 -8.52
C ASP A 262 -28.79 49.95 -9.87
N SER A 263 -28.22 48.75 -9.95
CA SER A 263 -27.77 48.17 -11.24
C SER A 263 -28.91 48.03 -12.28
N TYR A 264 -30.16 47.92 -11.82
CA TYR A 264 -31.34 47.95 -12.68
C TYR A 264 -31.67 49.37 -13.22
N LEU A 265 -31.23 50.46 -12.57
CA LEU A 265 -31.45 51.83 -13.04
C LEU A 265 -30.70 52.14 -14.34
N ASP A 266 -29.56 51.49 -14.57
CA ASP A 266 -28.78 51.58 -15.81
C ASP A 266 -29.25 50.57 -16.88
N SER A 267 -30.27 49.75 -16.58
CA SER A 267 -30.80 48.79 -17.55
C SER A 267 -31.59 49.49 -18.66
N SER A 268 -31.52 48.95 -19.88
CA SER A 268 -32.27 49.48 -21.03
C SER A 268 -33.78 49.48 -20.81
N TRP A 269 -34.28 48.58 -19.96
CA TRP A 269 -35.69 48.49 -19.57
C TRP A 269 -36.13 49.66 -18.66
N ALA A 270 -35.24 50.21 -17.84
CA ALA A 270 -35.55 51.35 -16.97
C ALA A 270 -35.59 52.70 -17.72
N ASP A 271 -35.13 52.76 -18.98
CA ASP A 271 -35.18 53.98 -19.79
C ASP A 271 -36.59 54.22 -20.35
N SER A 272 -37.39 55.00 -19.61
CA SER A 272 -38.73 55.45 -20.03
C SER A 272 -38.78 56.16 -21.41
N ARG A 273 -37.64 56.60 -21.95
CA ARG A 273 -37.54 57.29 -23.25
C ARG A 273 -37.04 56.40 -24.38
N GLN A 274 -36.79 55.11 -24.12
CA GLN A 274 -36.28 54.16 -25.10
C GLN A 274 -37.16 54.07 -26.35
N LEU A 275 -38.49 53.94 -26.14
CA LEU A 275 -39.48 53.83 -27.22
C LEU A 275 -39.62 55.14 -28.02
N HIS A 276 -39.46 56.28 -27.34
CA HIS A 276 -39.48 57.58 -28.00
C HIS A 276 -38.24 57.78 -28.88
N ARG A 277 -37.04 57.39 -28.40
CA ARG A 277 -35.82 57.42 -29.20
C ARG A 277 -35.87 56.46 -30.39
N SER A 278 -36.51 55.29 -30.23
CA SER A 278 -36.68 54.35 -31.35
C SER A 278 -37.57 54.90 -32.46
N PHE A 279 -38.66 55.58 -32.11
CA PHE A 279 -39.53 56.23 -33.10
C PHE A 279 -38.85 57.40 -33.82
N GLN A 280 -37.92 58.08 -33.15
CA GLN A 280 -37.17 59.22 -33.73
C GLN A 280 -35.88 58.79 -34.44
N GLY A 281 -35.56 57.49 -34.50
CA GLY A 281 -34.35 56.97 -35.15
C GLY A 281 -33.04 57.27 -34.40
N LEU A 282 -33.12 57.65 -33.12
CA LEU A 282 -31.97 58.09 -32.31
C LEU A 282 -31.31 56.94 -31.50
N CYS A 283 -31.44 55.69 -31.95
CA CYS A 283 -31.04 54.50 -31.18
C CYS A 283 -29.51 54.34 -30.99
N ASN A 284 -28.70 55.00 -31.83
CA ASN A 284 -27.25 54.75 -31.92
C ASN A 284 -26.39 55.89 -31.33
N ILE A 285 -26.97 56.74 -30.47
CA ILE A 285 -26.26 57.88 -29.88
C ILE A 285 -25.99 57.60 -28.40
N THR A 286 -24.77 57.20 -28.08
CA THR A 286 -24.27 57.06 -26.71
C THR A 286 -23.49 58.31 -26.31
N TRP A 287 -23.89 58.97 -25.24
CA TRP A 287 -23.27 60.24 -24.78
C TRP A 287 -22.18 60.05 -23.71
N LYS A 288 -21.87 58.81 -23.31
CA LYS A 288 -20.73 58.51 -22.41
C LYS A 288 -19.45 58.29 -23.24
N PRO A 289 -18.28 58.80 -22.81
CA PRO A 289 -17.00 58.44 -23.42
C PRO A 289 -16.67 56.98 -23.08
N HIS A 290 -15.89 56.32 -23.95
CA HIS A 290 -15.34 54.99 -23.68
C HIS A 290 -14.43 54.97 -22.45
#